data_AF-A0A0N4VF62-F1
#
_entry.id   AF-A0A0N4VF62-F1
#
_cell.length_a   1.000
_cell.length_b   1.000
_cell.length_c   1.000
_cell.angle_alpha   90.00
_cell.angle_beta   90.00
_cell.angle_gamma   90.00
#
_symmetry.space_group_name_H-M   'P 1'
#
loop_
_entity.id
_entity.type
_entity.pdbx_description
1 polymer ?
#
loop_
_entity_poly.entity_id
_entity_poly.type
_entity_poly.pdbx_seq_one_letter_code
_entity_poly.pdbx_strand_id
1 'polypeptide(L)'
;MVIIKLLVFLTFLQQALAEISCRNADGEPVDWFVGYKLPKLIDTEHMGNEFVYIDPLKPTWAKPEDTTSVNSTIGQTLQQYYSNENDSELFYMMYNDEHADGKADSIVGTRKVQWCLTMRPDSGLYTVFRSRHFTCTMPSIYNSQISLEMAVNYPDMQNVLAKKSLSRSAKVYWIAEQLPSVAGFPFTVFGKHKKFNADLYADLVATNTSSSYFTEIWPN
;
A
#
# COMPACT_ATOMS: atom_id res chain seq x y z
N MET A 1 -36.13 -17.66 28.95
CA MET A 1 -34.78 -17.11 29.22
C MET A 1 -33.66 -17.73 28.37
N VAL A 2 -33.88 -18.87 27.69
CA VAL A 2 -32.90 -19.48 26.77
C VAL A 2 -32.96 -18.84 25.37
N ILE A 3 -34.16 -18.53 24.88
CA ILE A 3 -34.39 -17.93 23.55
C ILE A 3 -33.76 -16.54 23.44
N ILE A 4 -33.81 -15.72 24.50
CA ILE A 4 -33.19 -14.38 24.53
C ILE A 4 -31.66 -14.48 24.50
N LYS A 5 -31.05 -15.48 25.18
CA LYS A 5 -29.61 -15.71 25.10
C LYS A 5 -29.16 -16.21 23.72
N LEU A 6 -29.97 -17.04 23.06
CA LEU A 6 -29.70 -17.53 21.70
C LEU A 6 -29.81 -16.40 20.66
N LEU A 7 -30.80 -15.51 20.79
CA LEU A 7 -30.98 -14.33 19.95
C LEU A 7 -29.82 -13.33 20.12
N VAL A 8 -29.35 -13.08 21.34
CA VAL A 8 -28.19 -12.19 21.60
C VAL A 8 -26.90 -12.76 21.03
N PHE A 9 -26.73 -14.09 21.01
CA PHE A 9 -25.58 -14.77 20.39
C PHE A 9 -25.64 -14.72 18.85
N LEU A 10 -26.84 -14.83 18.26
CA LEU A 10 -27.02 -14.69 16.81
C LEU A 10 -26.81 -13.26 16.32
N THR A 11 -27.20 -12.24 17.11
CA THR A 11 -26.96 -10.83 16.74
C THR A 11 -25.49 -10.43 16.86
N PHE A 12 -24.69 -11.12 17.69
CA PHE A 12 -23.24 -10.89 17.79
C PHE A 12 -22.45 -11.50 16.61
N LEU A 13 -23.03 -12.45 15.87
CA LEU A 13 -22.44 -13.07 14.68
C LEU A 13 -22.63 -12.25 13.40
N GLN A 14 -23.36 -11.12 13.45
CA GLN A 14 -23.74 -10.33 12.27
C GLN A 14 -23.12 -8.94 12.18
N GLN A 15 -21.99 -8.73 12.86
CA GLN A 15 -21.09 -7.61 12.56
C GLN A 15 -19.71 -8.13 12.16
N ALA A 16 -19.66 -9.01 11.17
CA ALA A 16 -18.48 -9.06 10.32
C ALA A 16 -18.60 -7.87 9.36
N LEU A 17 -18.27 -6.66 9.82
CA LEU A 17 -17.83 -5.64 8.87
C LEU A 17 -16.70 -6.30 8.08
N ALA A 18 -16.81 -6.31 6.75
CA ALA A 18 -15.77 -6.86 5.91
C ALA A 18 -14.49 -6.06 6.18
N GLU A 19 -13.61 -6.62 6.99
CA GLU A 19 -12.38 -5.95 7.42
C GLU A 19 -11.55 -5.58 6.19
N ILE A 20 -11.16 -4.30 6.10
CA ILE A 20 -10.24 -3.84 5.05
C ILE A 20 -8.91 -4.57 5.24
N SER A 21 -8.58 -5.42 4.28
CA SER A 21 -7.41 -6.31 4.30
C SER A 21 -6.92 -6.57 2.87
N CYS A 22 -5.73 -7.16 2.70
CA CYS A 22 -5.35 -7.70 1.40
C CYS A 22 -6.24 -8.92 1.08
N ARG A 23 -6.64 -9.09 -0.18
CA ARG A 23 -7.51 -10.20 -0.64
C ARG A 23 -6.79 -11.00 -1.71
N ASN A 24 -6.92 -12.32 -1.70
CA ASN A 24 -6.51 -13.16 -2.83
C ASN A 24 -7.62 -13.19 -3.92
N ALA A 25 -7.36 -13.88 -5.04
CA ALA A 25 -8.32 -14.00 -6.15
C ALA A 25 -9.66 -14.68 -5.76
N ASP A 26 -9.65 -15.52 -4.72
CA ASP A 26 -10.85 -16.16 -4.17
C ASP A 26 -11.67 -15.22 -3.25
N GLY A 27 -11.18 -13.99 -3.01
CA GLY A 27 -11.78 -13.00 -2.12
C GLY A 27 -11.49 -13.22 -0.63
N GLU A 28 -10.65 -14.20 -0.30
CA GLU A 28 -10.26 -14.50 1.07
C GLU A 28 -9.19 -13.52 1.56
N PRO A 29 -9.22 -13.13 2.84
CA PRO A 29 -8.20 -12.26 3.41
C PRO A 29 -6.85 -12.97 3.47
N VAL A 30 -5.79 -12.25 3.06
CA VAL A 30 -4.39 -12.65 3.21
C VAL A 30 -3.62 -11.54 3.93
N ASP A 31 -2.58 -11.89 4.66
CA ASP A 31 -1.83 -10.91 5.47
C ASP A 31 -1.04 -9.91 4.61
N TRP A 32 -0.46 -10.39 3.50
CA TRP A 32 0.18 -9.58 2.47
C TRP A 32 0.24 -10.38 1.18
N PHE A 33 0.49 -9.71 0.06
CA PHE A 33 0.86 -10.36 -1.18
C PHE A 33 1.86 -9.54 -1.99
N VAL A 34 2.55 -10.20 -2.92
CA VAL A 34 3.42 -9.59 -3.91
C VAL A 34 2.90 -9.96 -5.30
N GLY A 35 2.72 -8.96 -6.16
CA GLY A 35 2.44 -9.13 -7.58
C GLY A 35 3.62 -8.66 -8.43
N TYR A 36 4.06 -9.49 -9.37
CA TYR A 36 5.06 -9.12 -10.37
C TYR A 36 4.40 -9.05 -11.74
N LYS A 37 4.26 -7.84 -12.28
CA LYS A 37 3.67 -7.61 -13.59
C LYS A 37 4.58 -8.15 -14.70
N LEU A 38 4.00 -8.93 -15.61
CA LEU A 38 4.70 -9.46 -16.77
C LEU A 38 4.73 -8.42 -17.90
N PRO A 39 5.84 -8.34 -18.66
CA PRO A 39 5.90 -7.47 -19.83
C PRO A 39 5.03 -8.03 -20.96
N LYS A 40 4.63 -7.15 -21.88
CA LYS A 40 4.11 -7.60 -23.18
C LYS A 40 5.23 -8.31 -23.93
N LEU A 41 4.95 -9.51 -24.44
CA LEU A 41 5.88 -10.26 -25.26
C LEU A 41 5.42 -10.24 -26.72
N ILE A 42 6.34 -9.92 -27.64
CA ILE A 42 6.08 -9.87 -29.08
C ILE A 42 5.74 -11.29 -29.58
N ASP A 43 4.74 -11.41 -30.45
CA ASP A 43 4.30 -12.66 -31.07
C ASP A 43 3.87 -13.76 -30.09
N THR A 44 3.34 -13.37 -28.92
CA THR A 44 2.72 -14.29 -27.95
C THR A 44 1.32 -13.82 -27.55
N GLU A 45 0.58 -14.67 -26.85
CA GLU A 45 -0.67 -14.29 -26.20
C GLU A 45 -0.50 -13.35 -25.00
N HIS A 46 0.75 -13.10 -24.56
CA HIS A 46 1.03 -12.27 -23.38
C HIS A 46 0.97 -10.78 -23.69
N MET A 47 -0.14 -10.16 -23.32
CA MET A 47 -0.45 -8.78 -23.65
C MET A 47 0.17 -7.76 -22.68
N GLY A 48 0.80 -8.23 -21.60
CA GLY A 48 1.43 -7.40 -20.58
C GLY A 48 0.42 -6.80 -19.60
N ASN A 49 -0.77 -7.38 -19.52
CA ASN A 49 -1.78 -7.13 -18.50
C ASN A 49 -1.76 -8.22 -17.41
N GLU A 50 -0.85 -9.18 -17.49
CA GLU A 50 -0.76 -10.28 -16.55
C GLU A 50 0.24 -9.98 -15.43
N PHE A 51 0.03 -10.60 -14.27
CA PHE A 51 0.99 -10.60 -13.18
C PHE A 51 1.05 -11.96 -12.50
N VAL A 52 2.23 -12.37 -12.06
CA VAL A 52 2.40 -13.53 -11.17
C VAL A 52 2.32 -13.09 -9.72
N TYR A 53 1.92 -14.00 -8.85
CA TYR A 53 1.45 -13.70 -7.50
C TYR A 53 2.12 -14.62 -6.46
N ILE A 54 2.40 -14.08 -5.28
CA ILE A 54 2.84 -14.80 -4.07
C ILE A 54 2.13 -14.22 -2.85
N ASP A 55 1.72 -15.08 -1.92
CA ASP A 55 1.21 -14.73 -0.59
C ASP A 55 1.75 -15.75 0.47
N PRO A 56 1.48 -15.55 1.78
CA PRO A 56 1.87 -16.51 2.82
C PRO A 56 1.31 -17.93 2.68
N LEU A 57 0.13 -18.10 2.06
CA LEU A 57 -0.55 -19.37 1.83
C LEU A 57 -0.07 -20.05 0.53
N LYS A 58 0.46 -19.29 -0.42
CA LYS A 58 0.97 -19.68 -1.74
C LYS A 58 2.37 -19.07 -1.95
N PRO A 59 3.40 -19.60 -1.27
CA PRO A 59 4.75 -18.99 -1.22
C PRO A 59 5.61 -19.22 -2.49
N THR A 60 4.99 -19.63 -3.60
CA THR A 60 5.63 -19.86 -4.90
C THR A 60 4.84 -19.16 -5.98
N TRP A 61 5.50 -18.66 -7.03
CA TRP A 61 4.85 -17.97 -8.14
C TRP A 61 3.64 -18.76 -8.66
N ALA A 62 2.45 -18.21 -8.43
CA ALA A 62 1.20 -18.76 -8.91
C ALA A 62 1.03 -18.53 -10.42
N LYS A 63 -0.01 -19.14 -11.00
CA LYS A 63 -0.39 -18.87 -12.39
C LYS A 63 -0.69 -17.37 -12.56
N PRO A 64 -0.36 -16.77 -13.73
CA PRO A 64 -0.62 -15.36 -13.95
C PRO A 64 -2.11 -15.02 -13.83
N GLU A 65 -2.39 -13.89 -13.20
CA GLU A 65 -3.71 -13.27 -13.11
C GLU A 65 -3.77 -12.05 -14.02
N ASP A 66 -4.97 -11.70 -14.50
CA ASP A 66 -5.19 -10.50 -15.33
C ASP A 66 -5.43 -9.27 -14.45
N THR A 67 -4.58 -8.25 -14.57
CA THR A 67 -4.70 -6.96 -13.85
C THR A 67 -6.00 -6.20 -14.14
N THR A 68 -6.68 -6.49 -15.25
CA THR A 68 -7.95 -5.86 -15.62
C THR A 68 -9.17 -6.58 -15.05
N SER A 69 -8.98 -7.79 -14.50
CA SER A 69 -10.07 -8.58 -13.91
C SER A 69 -10.41 -8.09 -12.50
N VAL A 70 -11.69 -7.82 -12.26
CA VAL A 70 -12.22 -7.52 -10.91
C VAL A 70 -12.08 -8.70 -9.94
N ASN A 71 -11.95 -9.93 -10.47
CA ASN A 71 -11.76 -11.14 -9.68
C ASN A 71 -10.27 -11.45 -9.43
N SER A 72 -9.33 -10.67 -9.99
CA SER A 72 -7.92 -10.79 -9.63
C SER A 72 -7.70 -10.38 -8.18
N THR A 73 -6.60 -10.82 -7.58
CA THR A 73 -6.14 -10.39 -6.25
C THR A 73 -6.15 -8.86 -6.12
N ILE A 74 -5.64 -8.14 -7.13
CA ILE A 74 -5.65 -6.66 -7.14
C ILE A 74 -7.08 -6.13 -7.20
N GLY A 75 -7.92 -6.70 -8.06
CA GLY A 75 -9.33 -6.35 -8.20
C GLY A 75 -10.12 -6.53 -6.89
N GLN A 76 -10.02 -7.72 -6.29
CA GLN A 76 -10.65 -8.07 -5.01
C GLN A 76 -10.19 -7.15 -3.88
N THR A 77 -8.90 -6.82 -3.83
CA THR A 77 -8.35 -5.92 -2.82
C THR A 77 -8.88 -4.49 -2.99
N LEU A 78 -8.85 -3.93 -4.21
CA LEU A 78 -9.33 -2.58 -4.51
C LEU A 78 -10.85 -2.43 -4.42
N GLN A 79 -11.61 -3.50 -4.69
CA GLN A 79 -13.06 -3.49 -4.60
C GLN A 79 -13.55 -3.07 -3.21
N GLN A 80 -12.80 -3.38 -2.15
CA GLN A 80 -13.12 -2.95 -0.79
C GLN A 80 -13.13 -1.41 -0.64
N TYR A 81 -12.25 -0.69 -1.33
CA TYR A 81 -12.31 0.78 -1.37
C TYR A 81 -13.55 1.26 -2.13
N TYR A 82 -13.76 0.78 -3.36
CA TYR A 82 -14.87 1.24 -4.20
C TYR A 82 -16.24 0.94 -3.59
N SER A 83 -16.38 -0.17 -2.86
CA SER A 83 -17.61 -0.52 -2.15
C SER A 83 -17.87 0.35 -0.92
N ASN A 84 -16.88 1.09 -0.42
CA ASN A 84 -16.95 1.89 0.81
C ASN A 84 -16.56 3.36 0.58
N GLU A 85 -16.50 3.84 -0.66
CA GLU A 85 -16.01 5.20 -0.98
C GLU A 85 -16.82 6.32 -0.32
N ASN A 86 -18.08 6.06 0.04
CA ASN A 86 -18.98 7.00 0.72
C ASN A 86 -18.97 6.84 2.25
N ASP A 87 -18.20 5.92 2.82
CA ASP A 87 -18.06 5.74 4.26
C ASP A 87 -17.08 6.79 4.82
N SER A 88 -17.56 7.70 5.67
CA SER A 88 -16.74 8.76 6.26
C SER A 88 -15.66 8.26 7.24
N GLU A 89 -15.80 7.02 7.74
CA GLU A 89 -14.81 6.40 8.62
C GLU A 89 -13.73 5.63 7.85
N LEU A 90 -13.91 5.43 6.53
CA LEU A 90 -12.87 4.87 5.68
C LEU A 90 -11.76 5.90 5.48
N PHE A 91 -10.55 5.58 5.92
CA PHE A 91 -9.39 6.32 5.48
C PHE A 91 -8.95 5.81 4.12
N TYR A 92 -8.69 6.73 3.21
CA TYR A 92 -7.98 6.42 1.99
C TYR A 92 -7.03 7.55 1.56
N MET A 93 -5.96 7.18 0.89
CA MET A 93 -5.02 8.11 0.27
C MET A 93 -4.58 7.53 -1.08
N MET A 94 -4.86 8.28 -2.13
CA MET A 94 -4.48 7.98 -3.50
C MET A 94 -3.35 8.91 -3.92
N TYR A 95 -2.20 8.34 -4.28
CA TYR A 95 -1.00 9.11 -4.55
C TYR A 95 -0.14 8.53 -5.66
N ASN A 96 0.71 9.37 -6.21
CA ASN A 96 1.72 9.01 -7.21
C ASN A 96 3.02 9.78 -6.92
N ASP A 97 4.16 9.31 -7.45
CA ASP A 97 5.41 10.07 -7.43
C ASP A 97 5.39 11.24 -8.42
N GLU A 98 4.68 11.08 -9.55
CA GLU A 98 4.43 12.12 -10.55
C GLU A 98 3.28 13.05 -10.13
N HIS A 99 3.48 14.36 -10.26
CA HIS A 99 2.49 15.37 -9.90
C HIS A 99 1.35 15.48 -10.92
N ALA A 100 0.10 15.53 -10.45
CA ALA A 100 -1.09 15.63 -11.31
C ALA A 100 -1.14 16.91 -12.17
N ASP A 101 -0.43 17.97 -11.79
CA ASP A 101 -0.54 19.31 -12.38
C ASP A 101 0.52 19.60 -13.47
N GLY A 102 1.40 18.65 -13.78
CA GLY A 102 2.45 18.83 -14.78
C GLY A 102 1.98 18.34 -16.16
N LYS A 103 1.92 19.25 -17.15
CA LYS A 103 1.78 18.96 -18.58
C LYS A 103 2.31 17.56 -18.91
N ALA A 104 1.43 16.66 -19.35
CA ALA A 104 1.86 15.35 -19.82
C ALA A 104 2.94 15.55 -20.87
N ASP A 105 4.17 15.13 -20.59
CA ASP A 105 5.21 15.09 -21.61
C ASP A 105 4.70 14.13 -22.70
N SER A 106 4.29 14.72 -23.82
CA SER A 106 3.60 14.04 -24.93
C SER A 106 4.53 13.11 -25.73
N ILE A 107 5.69 12.74 -25.19
CA ILE A 107 6.71 11.95 -25.91
C ILE A 107 7.21 10.70 -25.14
N VAL A 108 6.75 10.43 -23.91
CA VAL A 108 7.08 9.17 -23.22
C VAL A 108 5.82 8.63 -22.54
N GLY A 109 5.38 7.42 -22.91
CA GLY A 109 4.19 6.77 -22.35
C GLY A 109 4.17 6.89 -20.83
N THR A 110 3.20 7.65 -20.30
CA THR A 110 3.17 8.08 -18.91
C THR A 110 3.16 6.87 -17.97
N ARG A 111 4.24 6.68 -17.21
CA ARG A 111 4.34 5.68 -16.14
C ARG A 111 3.49 6.15 -14.95
N LYS A 112 2.18 6.12 -15.08
CA LYS A 112 1.26 6.48 -13.99
C LYS A 112 1.09 5.27 -13.08
N VAL A 113 1.94 5.14 -12.07
CA VAL A 113 1.73 4.15 -11.00
C VAL A 113 0.87 4.80 -9.92
N GLN A 114 -0.40 4.43 -9.87
CA GLN A 114 -1.31 4.92 -8.84
C GLN A 114 -1.27 4.01 -7.62
N TRP A 115 -0.99 4.58 -6.46
CA TRP A 115 -0.96 3.88 -5.18
C TRP A 115 -2.23 4.20 -4.40
N CYS A 116 -2.85 3.16 -3.85
CA CYS A 116 -4.01 3.26 -2.97
C CYS A 116 -3.64 2.72 -1.60
N LEU A 117 -3.79 3.57 -0.58
CA LEU A 117 -3.75 3.15 0.82
C LEU A 117 -5.16 3.27 1.37
N THR A 118 -5.72 2.18 1.92
CA THR A 118 -7.07 2.16 2.50
C THR A 118 -7.04 1.39 3.81
N MET A 119 -7.69 1.93 4.85
CA MET A 119 -7.89 1.24 6.14
C MET A 119 -9.05 1.86 6.92
N ARG A 120 -9.50 1.19 7.97
CA ARG A 120 -10.51 1.69 8.91
C ARG A 120 -9.97 1.58 10.34
N PRO A 121 -10.45 2.37 11.30
CA PRO A 121 -10.04 2.27 12.71
C PRO A 121 -10.19 0.86 13.31
N ASP A 122 -11.13 0.06 12.81
CA ASP A 122 -11.42 -1.30 13.25
C ASP A 122 -10.59 -2.39 12.54
N SER A 123 -9.73 -2.04 11.57
CA SER A 123 -8.91 -3.03 10.86
C SER A 123 -7.52 -3.22 11.48
N GLY A 124 -6.96 -4.44 11.36
CA GLY A 124 -5.59 -4.71 11.78
C GLY A 124 -4.57 -3.79 11.11
N LEU A 125 -4.82 -3.38 9.85
CA LEU A 125 -3.97 -2.44 9.10
C LEU A 125 -3.79 -1.10 9.83
N TYR A 126 -4.83 -0.62 10.52
CA TYR A 126 -4.75 0.60 11.32
C TYR A 126 -3.67 0.49 12.39
N THR A 127 -3.65 -0.63 13.13
CA THR A 127 -2.73 -0.84 14.25
C THR A 127 -1.26 -0.87 13.84
N VAL A 128 -0.96 -1.38 12.64
CA VAL A 128 0.41 -1.50 12.14
C VAL A 128 0.85 -0.30 11.32
N PHE A 129 -0.06 0.59 10.89
CA PHE A 129 0.23 1.70 9.99
C PHE A 129 1.32 2.65 10.51
N ARG A 130 2.20 3.12 9.60
CA ARG A 130 3.22 4.15 9.85
C ARG A 130 3.25 5.16 8.70
N SER A 131 3.17 6.44 9.01
CA SER A 131 3.08 7.51 8.01
C SER A 131 4.33 8.37 7.87
N ARG A 132 5.29 8.23 8.80
CA ARG A 132 6.44 9.15 8.90
C ARG A 132 7.27 9.17 7.62
N HIS A 133 7.42 8.04 6.94
CA HIS A 133 8.13 7.93 5.66
C HIS A 133 7.58 8.86 4.57
N PHE A 134 6.28 9.16 4.58
CA PHE A 134 5.66 10.11 3.64
C PHE A 134 6.13 11.55 3.84
N THR A 135 6.58 11.94 5.04
CA THR A 135 7.16 13.27 5.27
C THR A 135 8.50 13.45 4.54
N CYS A 136 9.20 12.36 4.26
CA CYS A 136 10.41 12.34 3.44
C CYS A 136 10.08 12.27 1.96
N THR A 137 9.24 11.32 1.55
CA THR A 137 8.97 11.06 0.12
C THR A 137 8.10 12.12 -0.53
N MET A 138 7.24 12.81 0.24
CA MET A 138 6.33 13.86 -0.22
C MET A 138 5.57 13.46 -1.50
N PRO A 139 4.76 12.39 -1.46
CA PRO A 139 4.06 11.92 -2.65
C PRO A 139 3.04 12.95 -3.14
N SER A 140 2.74 12.95 -4.44
CA SER A 140 1.65 13.74 -5.00
C SER A 140 0.30 13.07 -4.71
N ILE A 141 -0.39 13.58 -3.70
CA ILE A 141 -1.72 13.12 -3.29
C ILE A 141 -2.77 13.82 -4.16
N TYR A 142 -3.61 13.03 -4.85
CA TYR A 142 -4.64 13.56 -5.76
C TYR A 142 -6.07 13.27 -5.30
N ASN A 143 -6.27 12.30 -4.41
CA ASN A 143 -7.55 12.07 -3.74
C ASN A 143 -7.29 11.46 -2.35
N SER A 144 -8.02 11.90 -1.32
CA SER A 144 -7.84 11.40 0.04
C SER A 144 -9.02 11.72 0.93
N GLN A 145 -9.24 10.85 1.93
CA GLN A 145 -10.15 11.08 3.05
C GLN A 145 -9.49 10.62 4.35
N ILE A 146 -9.75 11.35 5.43
CA ILE A 146 -9.31 11.00 6.78
C ILE A 146 -10.42 11.32 7.77
N SER A 147 -10.79 10.35 8.61
CA SER A 147 -11.77 10.56 9.68
C SER A 147 -11.17 11.39 10.81
N LEU A 148 -12.03 11.95 11.68
CA LEU A 148 -11.59 12.74 12.83
C LEU A 148 -10.73 11.91 13.79
N GLU A 149 -11.14 10.66 14.06
CA GLU A 149 -10.39 9.74 14.91
C GLU A 149 -9.00 9.46 14.35
N MET A 150 -8.90 9.15 13.05
CA MET A 150 -7.62 8.87 12.43
C MET A 150 -6.72 10.11 12.37
N ALA A 151 -7.28 11.29 12.13
CA ALA A 151 -6.51 12.53 12.18
C ALA A 151 -5.89 12.76 13.58
N VAL A 152 -6.64 12.50 14.65
CA VAL A 152 -6.15 12.61 16.03
C VAL A 152 -5.06 11.59 16.32
N ASN A 153 -5.23 10.33 15.89
CA ASN A 153 -4.29 9.25 16.20
C ASN A 153 -3.04 9.25 15.31
N TYR A 154 -3.10 9.84 14.10
CA TYR A 154 -1.98 9.93 13.16
C TYR A 154 -1.71 11.39 12.77
N PRO A 155 -1.19 12.23 13.67
CA PRO A 155 -0.91 13.64 13.39
C PRO A 155 0.10 13.85 12.25
N ASP A 156 1.02 12.90 12.05
CA ASP A 156 1.94 12.91 10.90
C ASP A 156 1.20 12.81 9.57
N MET A 157 0.07 12.09 9.51
CA MET A 157 -0.77 12.06 8.31
C MET A 157 -1.41 13.40 8.01
N GLN A 158 -1.82 14.17 9.02
CA GLN A 158 -2.31 15.52 8.79
C GLN A 158 -1.24 16.40 8.15
N ASN A 159 0.03 16.25 8.57
CA ASN A 159 1.14 16.96 7.96
C ASN A 159 1.38 16.51 6.51
N VAL A 160 1.30 15.21 6.23
CA VAL A 160 1.42 14.63 4.88
C VAL A 160 0.34 15.16 3.95
N LEU A 161 -0.93 15.10 4.37
CA LEU A 161 -2.08 15.62 3.61
C LEU A 161 -2.00 17.14 3.40
N ALA A 162 -1.49 17.89 4.39
CA ALA A 162 -1.20 19.32 4.27
C ALA A 162 0.08 19.64 3.48
N LYS A 163 0.70 18.65 2.83
CA LYS A 163 1.94 18.79 2.04
C LYS A 163 3.10 19.42 2.82
N LYS A 164 3.15 19.19 4.14
CA LYS A 164 4.24 19.68 5.00
C LYS A 164 5.42 18.72 4.94
N SER A 165 6.56 19.25 4.50
CA SER A 165 7.84 18.56 4.48
C SER A 165 8.50 18.53 5.86
N LEU A 166 9.68 17.90 5.93
CA LEU A 166 10.60 17.98 7.06
C LEU A 166 10.85 19.44 7.49
N SER A 167 11.01 19.66 8.79
CA SER A 167 11.37 20.98 9.35
C SER A 167 12.59 21.59 8.65
N ARG A 168 12.62 22.92 8.55
CA ARG A 168 13.78 23.66 8.03
C ARG A 168 15.07 23.38 8.81
N SER A 169 14.96 22.98 10.08
CA SER A 169 16.10 22.61 10.93
C SER A 169 16.54 21.14 10.79
N ALA A 170 15.82 20.32 10.02
CA ALA A 170 16.11 18.91 9.87
C ALA A 170 17.53 18.67 9.33
N LYS A 171 18.23 17.72 9.95
CA LYS A 171 19.57 17.26 9.54
C LYS A 171 19.56 15.84 8.97
N VAL A 172 18.47 15.12 9.21
CA VAL A 172 18.24 13.76 8.69
C VAL A 172 17.19 13.84 7.60
N TYR A 173 17.52 13.34 6.41
CA TYR A 173 16.71 13.44 5.19
C TYR A 173 16.20 12.08 4.70
N TRP A 174 16.19 11.10 5.59
CA TRP A 174 15.75 9.74 5.31
C TRP A 174 15.12 9.12 6.56
N ILE A 175 14.32 8.07 6.37
CA ILE A 175 13.73 7.24 7.42
C ILE A 175 13.86 5.77 7.01
N ALA A 176 14.17 4.93 7.99
CA ALA A 176 13.97 3.49 7.93
C ALA A 176 13.20 3.09 9.20
N GLU A 177 12.06 2.43 9.04
CA GLU A 177 11.18 2.07 10.15
C GLU A 177 10.62 0.67 9.96
N GLN A 178 10.49 -0.07 11.05
CA GLN A 178 9.83 -1.38 11.03
C GLN A 178 8.31 -1.20 10.90
N LEU A 179 7.73 -1.91 9.94
CA LEU A 179 6.32 -1.93 9.61
C LEU A 179 5.87 -3.41 9.54
N PRO A 180 5.55 -4.05 10.67
CA PRO A 180 5.07 -5.42 10.62
C PRO A 180 3.74 -5.50 9.85
N SER A 181 3.49 -6.63 9.20
CA SER A 181 2.14 -6.97 8.75
C SER A 181 1.20 -7.21 9.95
N VAL A 182 -0.09 -7.40 9.68
CA VAL A 182 -1.08 -7.68 10.74
C VAL A 182 -0.76 -9.00 11.45
N ALA A 183 -0.32 -10.02 10.73
CA ALA A 183 0.13 -11.30 11.29
C ALA A 183 1.58 -11.28 11.81
N GLY A 184 2.27 -10.14 11.75
CA GLY A 184 3.61 -9.97 12.32
C GLY A 184 4.79 -10.31 11.40
N PHE A 185 4.57 -10.47 10.09
CA PHE A 185 5.66 -10.57 9.13
C PHE A 185 6.46 -9.26 9.12
N PRO A 186 7.79 -9.29 9.26
CA PRO A 186 8.59 -8.08 9.39
C PRO A 186 8.83 -7.42 8.03
N PHE A 187 8.27 -6.22 7.82
CA PHE A 187 8.72 -5.32 6.75
C PHE A 187 9.49 -4.14 7.31
N THR A 188 10.39 -3.59 6.49
CA THR A 188 11.02 -2.29 6.75
C THR A 188 10.55 -1.31 5.68
N VAL A 189 9.97 -0.19 6.09
CA VAL A 189 9.61 0.91 5.20
C VAL A 189 10.75 1.94 5.16
N PHE A 190 11.10 2.36 3.95
CA PHE A 190 12.13 3.36 3.70
C PHE A 190 11.51 4.61 3.08
N GLY A 191 12.01 5.78 3.48
CA GLY A 191 11.67 7.05 2.84
C GLY A 191 12.90 7.91 2.68
N LYS A 192 13.11 8.47 1.48
CA LYS A 192 14.16 9.48 1.23
C LYS A 192 13.55 10.81 0.83
N HIS A 193 14.14 11.89 1.30
CA HIS A 193 13.83 13.24 0.89
C HIS A 193 14.75 13.68 -0.26
N LYS A 194 14.34 14.66 -1.07
CA LYS A 194 15.15 15.19 -2.19
C LYS A 194 16.52 15.77 -1.79
N LYS A 195 16.74 16.03 -0.50
CA LYS A 195 18.03 16.49 0.07
C LYS A 195 18.93 15.33 0.53
N PHE A 196 18.45 14.09 0.46
CA PHE A 196 19.28 12.91 0.67
C PHE A 196 20.33 12.85 -0.46
N ASN A 197 21.60 12.85 -0.09
CA ASN A 197 22.73 13.02 -1.00
C ASN A 197 23.70 11.84 -0.87
N ALA A 198 23.17 10.63 -1.04
CA ALA A 198 23.88 9.36 -0.97
C ALA A 198 23.14 8.32 -1.82
N ASP A 199 23.71 7.13 -1.99
CA ASP A 199 23.09 6.05 -2.75
C ASP A 199 21.90 5.44 -1.98
N LEU A 200 20.77 5.24 -2.65
CA LEU A 200 19.58 4.69 -2.00
C LEU A 200 19.80 3.25 -1.53
N TYR A 201 20.40 2.41 -2.37
CA TYR A 201 20.54 0.99 -2.08
C TYR A 201 21.73 0.74 -1.17
N ALA A 202 22.90 1.29 -1.52
CA ALA A 202 24.12 1.04 -0.76
C ALA A 202 24.15 1.77 0.58
N ASP A 203 23.77 3.06 0.63
CA ASP A 203 23.94 3.87 1.84
C ASP A 203 22.71 3.88 2.76
N LEU A 204 21.51 3.58 2.23
CA LEU A 204 20.27 3.54 3.02
C LEU A 204 19.70 2.14 3.19
N VAL A 205 19.44 1.39 2.13
CA VAL A 205 18.74 0.11 2.25
C VAL A 205 19.66 -0.97 2.85
N ALA A 206 20.84 -1.21 2.27
CA ALA A 206 21.81 -2.22 2.71
C ALA A 206 22.28 -2.03 4.15
N THR A 207 22.56 -0.78 4.53
CA THR A 207 23.00 -0.43 5.88
C THR A 207 21.95 -0.75 6.94
N ASN A 208 20.65 -0.65 6.59
CA ASN A 208 19.54 -0.89 7.52
C ASN A 208 18.95 -2.30 7.44
N THR A 209 19.23 -3.08 6.40
CA THR A 209 18.83 -4.50 6.31
C THR A 209 19.97 -5.47 6.66
N SER A 210 21.18 -4.96 6.94
CA SER A 210 22.38 -5.78 7.20
C SER A 210 22.62 -6.84 6.11
N SER A 211 22.30 -6.51 4.86
CA SER A 211 22.31 -7.42 3.72
C SER A 211 23.04 -6.80 2.54
N SER A 212 23.76 -7.62 1.78
CA SER A 212 24.29 -7.25 0.47
C SER A 212 23.22 -7.44 -0.60
N TYR A 213 23.10 -6.50 -1.53
CA TYR A 213 22.19 -6.60 -2.67
C TYR A 213 22.96 -6.99 -3.94
N PHE A 214 22.39 -7.90 -4.73
CA PHE A 214 22.95 -8.30 -6.04
C PHE A 214 22.68 -7.23 -7.10
N THR A 215 23.41 -6.11 -7.02
CA THR A 215 23.28 -4.97 -7.95
C THR A 215 24.26 -5.02 -9.11
N GLU A 216 25.18 -6.00 -9.14
CA GLU A 216 26.24 -6.10 -10.17
C GLU A 216 25.71 -6.20 -11.60
N ILE A 217 24.51 -6.77 -11.77
CA ILE A 217 23.85 -6.95 -13.07
C ILE A 217 22.72 -5.94 -13.32
N TRP A 218 22.58 -4.93 -12.46
CA TRP A 218 21.56 -3.91 -12.66
C TRP A 218 22.00 -2.95 -13.79
N PRO A 219 21.14 -2.67 -14.77
CA PRO A 219 21.40 -1.59 -15.72
C PRO A 219 21.28 -0.26 -14.96
N ASN A 220 22.42 0.41 -14.74
CA ASN A 220 22.51 1.72 -14.08
C ASN A 220 22.32 2.88 -15.07
#